data_AF-A0A447QPY8-F1
#
_entry.id   AF-A0A447QPY8-F1
#
_cell.length_a   1.000
_cell.length_b   1.000
_cell.length_c   1.000
_cell.angle_alpha   90.00
_cell.angle_beta   90.00
_cell.angle_gamma   90.00
#
_symmetry.space_group_name_H-M   'P 1'
#
loop_
_entity.id
_entity.type
_entity.pdbx_description
1 polymer ?
#
loop_
_entity_poly.entity_id
_entity_poly.type
_entity_poly.pdbx_seq_one_letter_code
_entity_poly.pdbx_strand_id
1 'polypeptide(L)'
;MKDHALLHHSLADGNFDNVMNCFKQFTVAQALITPENAAREIPRVIAAAWTEKKPVYLQLPSDICEVQIDIAEPVAPPQLPASDAHNLQLAAKALLQRLRAAKYPLMLVDQMVDRYQLQQLTIAVAQRFGIALTNMPTAKCIIPETTAGWMGGYSGNLSRRSCLS
;
A
#
# COMPACT_ATOMS: atom_id res chain seq x y z
N MET A 1 -25.89 -11.35 -16.59
CA MET A 1 -26.72 -10.15 -16.87
C MET A 1 -26.70 -9.81 -18.37
N LYS A 2 -27.24 -10.67 -19.25
CA LYS A 2 -27.22 -10.45 -20.72
C LYS A 2 -28.55 -9.94 -21.30
N ASP A 3 -29.57 -9.72 -20.48
CA ASP A 3 -30.93 -9.41 -20.98
C ASP A 3 -31.27 -7.91 -21.02
N HIS A 4 -30.27 -7.01 -20.95
CA HIS A 4 -30.48 -5.55 -21.01
C HIS A 4 -31.57 -5.02 -20.05
N ALA A 5 -31.81 -5.71 -18.93
CA ALA A 5 -32.88 -5.38 -18.00
C ALA A 5 -32.67 -3.97 -17.40
N LEU A 6 -33.76 -3.19 -17.34
CA LEU A 6 -33.76 -1.89 -16.70
C LEU A 6 -33.86 -2.09 -15.18
N LEU A 7 -32.72 -1.95 -14.48
CA LEU A 7 -32.65 -2.19 -13.04
C LEU A 7 -32.62 -0.88 -12.25
N HIS A 8 -33.34 -0.88 -11.12
CA HIS A 8 -33.21 0.16 -10.11
C HIS A 8 -31.77 0.18 -9.58
N HIS A 9 -31.18 1.38 -9.41
CA HIS A 9 -29.75 1.61 -9.12
C HIS A 9 -28.76 1.28 -10.25
N SER A 10 -29.22 1.16 -11.50
CA SER A 10 -28.35 1.27 -12.68
C SER A 10 -28.63 2.58 -13.44
N LEU A 11 -27.94 2.79 -14.56
CA LEU A 11 -28.24 3.88 -15.49
C LEU A 11 -29.49 3.61 -16.35
N ALA A 12 -30.19 2.48 -16.12
CA ALA A 12 -31.35 2.04 -16.90
C ALA A 12 -31.08 2.05 -18.42
N ASP A 13 -29.88 1.65 -18.81
CA ASP A 13 -29.42 1.53 -20.21
C ASP A 13 -29.06 0.08 -20.59
N GLY A 14 -29.27 -0.86 -19.67
CA GLY A 14 -28.92 -2.27 -19.82
C GLY A 14 -27.41 -2.55 -19.77
N ASN A 15 -26.56 -1.55 -19.50
CA ASN A 15 -25.12 -1.69 -19.39
C ASN A 15 -24.68 -1.67 -17.91
N PHE A 16 -24.20 -2.82 -17.44
CA PHE A 16 -23.74 -3.02 -16.07
C PHE A 16 -22.23 -2.89 -15.89
N ASP A 17 -21.48 -2.71 -16.98
CA ASP A 17 -20.03 -2.49 -16.95
C ASP A 17 -19.68 -1.04 -16.61
N ASN A 18 -20.63 -0.11 -16.75
CA ASN A 18 -20.46 1.32 -16.51
C ASN A 18 -19.74 1.64 -15.19
N VAL A 19 -20.19 1.03 -14.09
CA VAL A 19 -19.61 1.28 -12.76
C VAL A 19 -18.18 0.75 -12.68
N MET A 20 -17.95 -0.48 -13.12
CA MET A 20 -16.62 -1.09 -13.12
C MET A 20 -15.63 -0.25 -13.97
N ASN A 21 -16.08 0.20 -15.15
CA ASN A 21 -15.32 1.09 -16.03
C ASN A 21 -14.94 2.42 -15.36
N CYS A 22 -15.85 3.05 -14.59
CA CYS A 22 -15.55 4.26 -13.83
C CYS A 22 -14.44 4.04 -12.79
N PHE A 23 -14.48 2.91 -12.06
CA PHE A 23 -13.49 2.63 -11.03
C PHE A 23 -12.12 2.23 -11.58
N LYS A 24 -12.01 1.88 -12.87
CA LYS A 24 -10.78 1.34 -13.48
C LYS A 24 -9.58 2.27 -13.31
N GLN A 25 -9.81 3.58 -13.29
CA GLN A 25 -8.75 4.59 -13.13
C GLN A 25 -8.23 4.72 -11.69
N PHE A 26 -8.92 4.15 -10.70
CA PHE A 26 -8.62 4.30 -9.27
C PHE A 26 -8.20 3.00 -8.59
N THR A 27 -8.20 1.88 -9.33
CA THR A 27 -7.98 0.54 -8.78
C THR A 27 -6.88 -0.19 -9.52
N VAL A 28 -6.08 -0.97 -8.79
CA VAL A 28 -5.01 -1.80 -9.38
C VAL A 28 -5.50 -3.13 -9.95
N ALA A 29 -6.66 -3.58 -9.48
CA ALA A 29 -7.29 -4.81 -9.95
C ALA A 29 -8.81 -4.70 -9.81
N GLN A 30 -9.51 -5.34 -10.74
CA GLN A 30 -10.96 -5.47 -10.71
C GLN A 30 -11.38 -6.86 -11.17
N ALA A 31 -12.56 -7.31 -10.74
CA ALA A 31 -13.22 -8.49 -11.31
C ALA A 31 -14.75 -8.43 -11.14
N LEU A 32 -15.47 -8.90 -12.17
CA LEU A 32 -16.85 -9.34 -12.05
C LEU A 32 -16.84 -10.82 -11.63
N ILE A 33 -17.46 -11.11 -10.50
CA ILE A 33 -17.47 -12.45 -9.92
C ILE A 33 -18.59 -13.30 -10.51
N THR A 34 -18.24 -14.52 -10.87
CA THR A 34 -19.16 -15.61 -11.24
C THR A 34 -18.82 -16.84 -10.41
N PRO A 35 -19.75 -17.80 -10.22
CA PRO A 35 -19.45 -19.03 -9.48
C PRO A 35 -18.20 -19.76 -9.99
N GLU A 36 -17.97 -19.73 -11.30
CA GLU A 36 -16.85 -20.43 -11.95
C GLU A 36 -15.50 -19.74 -11.75
N ASN A 37 -15.49 -18.42 -11.49
CA ASN A 37 -14.26 -17.64 -11.37
C ASN A 37 -13.93 -17.21 -9.93
N ALA A 38 -14.89 -17.30 -9.01
CA ALA A 38 -14.80 -16.74 -7.67
C ALA A 38 -13.57 -17.23 -6.90
N ALA A 39 -13.29 -18.55 -6.97
CA ALA A 39 -12.13 -19.17 -6.31
C ALA A 39 -10.78 -18.61 -6.79
N ARG A 40 -10.71 -18.06 -8.01
CA ARG A 40 -9.49 -17.47 -8.59
C ARG A 40 -9.46 -15.95 -8.44
N GLU A 41 -10.55 -15.28 -8.79
CA GLU A 41 -10.57 -13.81 -8.90
C GLU A 41 -10.58 -13.12 -7.53
N ILE A 42 -11.30 -13.65 -6.55
CA ILE A 42 -11.35 -13.03 -5.21
C ILE A 42 -9.96 -13.01 -4.57
N PRO A 43 -9.21 -14.14 -4.47
CA PRO A 43 -7.84 -14.12 -3.97
C PRO A 43 -6.91 -13.21 -4.75
N ARG A 44 -6.97 -13.25 -6.09
CA ARG A 44 -6.12 -12.44 -6.97
C ARG A 44 -6.31 -10.95 -6.69
N VAL A 45 -7.57 -10.49 -6.59
CA VAL A 45 -7.91 -9.09 -6.38
C VAL A 45 -7.52 -8.64 -4.97
N ILE A 46 -7.76 -9.44 -3.94
CA ILE A 46 -7.31 -9.15 -2.56
C ILE A 46 -5.77 -9.12 -2.48
N ALA A 47 -5.09 -10.06 -3.12
CA ALA A 47 -3.63 -10.11 -3.16
C ALA A 47 -3.06 -8.86 -3.84
N ALA A 48 -3.66 -8.40 -4.93
CA ALA A 48 -3.27 -7.15 -5.58
C ALA A 48 -3.42 -5.95 -4.63
N ALA A 49 -4.54 -5.83 -3.91
CA ALA A 49 -4.76 -4.76 -2.95
C ALA A 49 -3.69 -4.76 -1.83
N TRP A 50 -3.39 -5.94 -1.31
CA TRP A 50 -2.42 -6.11 -0.23
C TRP A 50 -0.99 -5.85 -0.69
N THR A 51 -0.59 -6.31 -1.88
CA THR A 51 0.78 -6.15 -2.39
C THR A 51 1.04 -4.71 -2.83
N GLU A 52 0.11 -4.11 -3.57
CA GLU A 52 0.23 -2.75 -4.10
C GLU A 52 -0.10 -1.66 -3.07
N LYS A 53 -0.73 -2.02 -1.94
CA LYS A 53 -1.26 -1.09 -0.93
C LYS A 53 -2.19 -0.03 -1.55
N LYS A 54 -2.98 -0.44 -2.55
CA LYS A 54 -3.87 0.41 -3.36
C LYS A 54 -5.28 -0.21 -3.48
N PRO A 55 -6.31 0.60 -3.81
CA PRO A 55 -7.67 0.12 -3.94
C PRO A 55 -7.87 -0.92 -5.04
N VAL A 56 -8.90 -1.75 -4.87
CA VAL A 56 -9.39 -2.74 -5.84
C VAL A 56 -10.91 -2.74 -5.89
N TYR A 57 -11.51 -3.38 -6.89
CA TYR A 57 -12.97 -3.45 -7.05
C TYR A 57 -13.45 -4.87 -7.37
N LEU A 58 -14.46 -5.34 -6.63
CA LEU A 58 -15.15 -6.60 -6.90
C LEU A 58 -16.62 -6.30 -7.17
N GLN A 59 -17.11 -6.69 -8.34
CA GLN A 59 -18.53 -6.64 -8.66
C GLN A 59 -19.12 -8.02 -8.39
N LEU A 60 -20.03 -8.11 -7.42
CA LEU A 60 -20.67 -9.36 -7.02
C LEU A 60 -22.17 -9.28 -7.36
N PRO A 61 -22.66 -10.06 -8.34
CA PRO A 61 -24.09 -10.20 -8.61
C PRO A 61 -24.82 -10.74 -7.36
N SER A 62 -25.97 -10.16 -7.03
CA SER A 62 -26.70 -10.49 -5.80
C SER A 62 -27.28 -11.90 -5.79
N ASP A 63 -27.55 -12.47 -6.97
CA ASP A 63 -28.12 -13.79 -7.17
C ASP A 63 -27.11 -14.94 -6.94
N ILE A 64 -25.81 -14.64 -6.84
CA ILE A 64 -24.77 -15.65 -6.64
C ILE A 64 -24.16 -15.66 -5.24
N CYS A 65 -24.59 -14.77 -4.34
CA CYS A 65 -23.99 -14.61 -3.00
C CYS A 65 -24.06 -15.87 -2.13
N GLU A 66 -25.07 -16.72 -2.33
CA GLU A 66 -25.28 -17.96 -1.57
C GLU A 66 -24.84 -19.22 -2.32
N VAL A 67 -24.34 -19.05 -3.55
CA VAL A 67 -23.89 -20.18 -4.38
C VAL A 67 -22.60 -20.74 -3.78
N GLN A 68 -22.63 -22.04 -3.47
CA GLN A 68 -21.44 -22.75 -3.04
C GLN A 68 -20.48 -22.94 -4.21
N ILE A 69 -19.19 -22.72 -3.96
CA ILE A 69 -18.12 -22.90 -4.93
C ILE A 69 -17.13 -23.93 -4.41
N ASP A 70 -16.54 -24.69 -5.33
CA ASP A 70 -15.45 -25.59 -5.01
C ASP A 70 -14.13 -24.82 -4.94
N ILE A 71 -13.34 -25.08 -3.89
CA ILE A 71 -11.99 -24.56 -3.73
C ILE A 71 -11.01 -25.72 -3.90
N ALA A 72 -10.45 -25.85 -5.11
CA ALA A 72 -9.54 -26.95 -5.45
C ALA A 72 -8.20 -26.87 -4.70
N GLU A 73 -7.69 -25.66 -4.45
CA GLU A 73 -6.42 -25.43 -3.76
C GLU A 73 -6.57 -24.37 -2.67
N PRO A 74 -5.91 -24.54 -1.51
CA PRO A 74 -5.88 -23.52 -0.47
C PRO A 74 -5.33 -22.20 -1.00
N VAL A 75 -6.03 -21.11 -0.69
CA VAL A 75 -5.56 -19.76 -1.02
C VAL A 75 -4.38 -19.40 -0.12
N ALA A 76 -3.18 -19.30 -0.71
CA ALA A 76 -2.01 -18.81 0.00
C ALA A 76 -2.18 -17.33 0.36
N PRO A 77 -1.73 -16.89 1.55
CA PRO A 77 -1.71 -15.47 1.88
C PRO A 77 -0.76 -14.74 0.92
N PRO A 78 -1.08 -13.49 0.54
CA PRO A 78 -0.20 -12.72 -0.33
C PRO A 78 1.13 -12.46 0.38
N GLN A 79 2.22 -12.54 -0.38
CA GLN A 79 3.57 -12.27 0.08
C GLN A 79 4.20 -11.17 -0.75
N LEU A 80 4.96 -10.28 -0.10
CA LEU A 80 5.77 -9.32 -0.82
C LEU A 80 6.94 -10.05 -1.48
N PRO A 81 7.32 -9.67 -2.71
CA PRO A 81 8.51 -10.23 -3.34
C PRO A 81 9.74 -9.91 -2.49
N ALA A 82 10.65 -10.87 -2.38
CA ALA A 82 11.95 -10.61 -1.80
C ALA A 82 12.73 -9.62 -2.68
N SER A 83 13.51 -8.75 -2.05
CA SER A 83 14.46 -7.91 -2.77
C SER A 83 15.50 -8.79 -3.47
N ASP A 84 15.87 -8.42 -4.70
CA ASP A 84 17.02 -9.03 -5.37
C ASP A 84 18.29 -8.77 -4.55
N ALA A 85 19.03 -9.85 -4.25
CA ALA A 85 20.17 -9.80 -3.33
C ALA A 85 21.30 -8.89 -3.83
N HIS A 86 21.55 -8.89 -5.14
CA HIS A 86 22.59 -8.06 -5.74
C HIS A 86 22.22 -6.58 -5.67
N ASN A 87 21.02 -6.21 -6.11
CA ASN A 87 20.52 -4.84 -6.07
C ASN A 87 20.41 -4.31 -4.64
N LEU A 88 19.99 -5.15 -3.68
CA LEU A 88 19.96 -4.79 -2.26
C LEU A 88 21.36 -4.44 -1.75
N GLN A 89 22.37 -5.25 -2.05
CA GLN A 89 23.75 -4.97 -1.66
C GLN A 89 24.29 -3.69 -2.30
N LEU A 90 24.01 -3.46 -3.59
CA LEU A 90 24.40 -2.23 -4.28
C LEU A 90 23.75 -0.99 -3.65
N ALA A 91 22.45 -1.03 -3.39
CA ALA A 91 21.72 0.07 -2.77
C ALA A 91 22.24 0.35 -1.35
N ALA A 92 22.45 -0.68 -0.53
CA ALA A 92 23.00 -0.55 0.80
C ALA A 92 24.41 0.05 0.80
N LYS A 93 25.29 -0.40 -0.10
CA LYS A 93 26.66 0.13 -0.24
C LYS A 93 26.63 1.60 -0.64
N ALA A 94 25.80 1.97 -1.62
CA ALA A 94 25.65 3.36 -2.06
C ALA A 94 25.13 4.26 -0.94
N LEU A 95 24.10 3.81 -0.21
CA LEU A 95 23.55 4.54 0.95
C LEU A 95 24.63 4.75 2.03
N LEU A 96 25.36 3.70 2.40
CA LEU A 96 26.42 3.77 3.41
C LEU A 96 27.55 4.72 2.99
N GLN A 97 27.94 4.73 1.71
CA GLN A 97 28.95 5.66 1.21
C GLN A 97 28.48 7.12 1.36
N ARG A 98 27.21 7.41 1.02
CA ARG A 98 26.64 8.76 1.20
C ARG A 98 26.52 9.15 2.66
N LEU A 99 26.08 8.22 3.53
CA LEU A 99 25.98 8.46 4.97
C LEU A 99 27.35 8.77 5.60
N ARG A 100 28.41 8.04 5.22
CA ARG A 100 29.78 8.30 5.72
C ARG A 100 30.33 9.66 5.31
N ALA A 101 29.95 10.16 4.12
CA ALA A 101 30.38 11.45 3.64
C ALA A 101 29.52 12.63 4.17
N ALA A 102 28.33 12.34 4.70
CA ALA A 102 27.42 13.36 5.20
C ALA A 102 27.89 13.91 6.55
N LYS A 103 27.89 15.23 6.69
CA LYS A 103 28.20 15.91 7.97
C LYS A 103 27.00 15.90 8.93
N TYR A 104 25.79 16.04 8.38
CA TYR A 104 24.54 16.15 9.12
C TYR A 104 23.45 15.29 8.47
N PRO A 105 23.52 13.94 8.59
CA PRO A 105 22.47 13.08 8.06
C PRO A 105 21.17 13.23 8.84
N LEU A 106 20.04 13.25 8.13
CA LEU A 106 18.69 13.30 8.69
C LEU A 106 17.81 12.31 7.92
N MET A 107 16.94 11.60 8.63
CA MET A 107 15.95 10.71 8.04
C MET A 107 14.56 11.35 8.09
N LEU A 108 14.01 11.65 6.91
CA LEU A 108 12.65 12.15 6.73
C LEU A 108 11.70 10.98 6.45
N VAL A 109 10.81 10.71 7.38
CA VAL A 109 9.86 9.59 7.34
C VAL A 109 8.53 10.02 6.73
N ASP A 110 7.96 9.18 5.87
CA ASP A 110 6.64 9.40 5.26
C ASP A 110 5.76 8.13 5.40
N GLN A 111 4.47 8.23 5.03
CA GLN A 111 3.39 7.27 5.21
C GLN A 111 3.72 5.84 4.74
N MET A 112 4.65 5.68 3.79
CA MET A 112 5.04 4.35 3.29
C MET A 112 5.69 3.50 4.37
N VAL A 113 6.30 4.10 5.39
CA VAL A 113 6.82 3.34 6.54
C VAL A 113 5.72 2.59 7.28
N ASP A 114 4.53 3.19 7.43
CA ASP A 114 3.38 2.51 8.02
C ASP A 114 2.75 1.51 7.05
N ARG A 115 2.53 1.91 5.78
CA ARG A 115 1.90 1.03 4.77
C ARG A 115 2.65 -0.29 4.57
N TYR A 116 3.98 -0.27 4.71
CA TYR A 116 4.84 -1.46 4.60
C TYR A 116 5.33 -1.99 5.95
N GLN A 117 4.79 -1.50 7.07
CA GLN A 117 5.12 -1.96 8.43
C GLN A 117 6.62 -1.90 8.76
N LEU A 118 7.30 -0.87 8.25
CA LEU A 118 8.76 -0.68 8.37
C LEU A 118 9.17 0.13 9.61
N GLN A 119 8.23 0.56 10.45
CA GLN A 119 8.47 1.44 11.60
C GLN A 119 9.67 0.99 12.46
N GLN A 120 9.69 -0.28 12.88
CA GLN A 120 10.74 -0.81 13.75
C GLN A 120 12.10 -0.81 13.05
N LEU A 121 12.14 -1.15 11.75
CA LEU A 121 13.37 -1.14 10.95
C LEU A 121 13.90 0.29 10.74
N THR A 122 13.01 1.24 10.46
CA THR A 122 13.35 2.66 10.33
C THR A 122 13.99 3.20 11.61
N ILE A 123 13.39 2.91 12.77
CA ILE A 123 13.93 3.30 14.08
C ILE A 123 15.29 2.63 14.33
N ALA A 124 15.40 1.33 14.05
CA ALA A 124 16.64 0.58 14.26
C ALA A 124 17.80 1.13 13.41
N VAL A 125 17.55 1.48 12.14
CA VAL A 125 18.57 2.11 11.27
C VAL A 125 18.96 3.47 11.82
N ALA A 126 18.01 4.32 12.18
CA ALA A 126 18.29 5.64 12.73
C ALA A 126 19.16 5.56 13.99
N GLN A 127 18.80 4.68 14.94
CA GLN A 127 19.56 4.46 16.17
C GLN A 127 20.95 3.88 15.89
N ARG A 128 21.07 2.89 14.99
CA ARG A 128 22.33 2.22 14.67
C ARG A 128 23.38 3.19 14.13
N PHE A 129 22.96 4.18 13.36
CA PHE A 129 23.85 5.15 12.71
C PHE A 129 23.84 6.53 13.38
N GLY A 130 23.10 6.71 14.48
CA GLY A 130 22.98 7.99 15.17
C GLY A 130 22.35 9.08 14.30
N ILE A 131 21.42 8.72 13.41
CA ILE A 131 20.76 9.63 12.48
C ILE A 131 19.49 10.17 13.15
N ALA A 132 19.33 11.50 13.14
CA ALA A 132 18.12 12.13 13.63
C ALA A 132 16.91 11.83 12.74
N LEU A 133 15.71 11.86 13.32
CA LEU A 133 14.44 11.54 12.65
C LEU A 133 13.51 12.74 12.63
N THR A 134 12.84 12.93 11.50
CA THR A 134 11.69 13.81 11.34
C THR A 134 10.64 13.10 10.47
N ASN A 135 9.43 13.63 10.37
CA ASN A 135 8.40 13.07 9.51
C ASN A 135 7.67 14.14 8.68
N MET A 136 7.13 13.71 7.55
CA MET A 136 6.11 14.46 6.82
C MET A 136 4.79 14.46 7.60
N PRO A 137 3.85 15.40 7.35
CA PRO A 137 2.55 15.43 8.03
C PRO A 137 1.75 14.15 7.86
N THR A 138 1.87 13.55 6.68
CA THR A 138 1.31 12.25 6.28
C THR A 138 1.83 11.06 7.10
N ALA A 139 2.93 11.25 7.84
CA ALA A 139 3.52 10.26 8.72
C ALA A 139 3.38 10.57 10.21
N LYS A 140 2.48 11.48 10.58
CA LYS A 140 2.20 11.79 11.98
C LYS A 140 1.79 10.52 12.72
N CYS A 141 2.31 10.37 13.95
CA CYS A 141 2.11 9.21 14.83
C CYS A 141 2.75 7.88 14.36
N ILE A 142 3.45 7.83 13.22
CA ILE A 142 4.17 6.62 12.81
C ILE A 142 5.41 6.37 13.68
N ILE A 143 6.20 7.41 13.95
CA ILE A 143 7.37 7.31 14.85
C ILE A 143 6.96 7.83 16.24
N PRO A 144 7.20 7.09 17.34
CA PRO A 144 6.99 7.61 18.68
C PRO A 144 7.86 8.85 18.89
N GLU A 145 7.27 9.96 19.33
CA GLU A 145 8.01 11.22 19.51
C GLU A 145 9.00 11.20 20.68
N THR A 146 8.96 10.14 21.49
CA THR A 146 9.95 9.82 22.54
C THR A 146 11.19 9.12 21.98
N THR A 147 11.24 8.81 20.68
CA THR A 147 12.39 8.18 20.03
C THR A 147 13.61 9.10 20.12
N ALA A 148 14.75 8.57 20.56
CA ALA A 148 16.00 9.31 20.60
C ALA A 148 16.36 9.88 19.22
N GLY A 149 16.71 11.18 19.16
CA GLY A 149 16.98 11.87 17.90
C GLY A 149 15.74 12.38 17.15
N TRP A 150 14.55 12.34 17.76
CA TRP A 150 13.34 12.97 17.20
C TRP A 150 13.46 14.49 17.15
N MET A 151 13.28 15.08 15.97
CA MET A 151 13.41 16.52 15.72
C MET A 151 12.07 17.25 15.58
N GLY A 152 10.94 16.52 15.56
CA GLY A 152 9.62 17.06 15.27
C GLY A 152 9.19 16.83 13.82
N GLY A 153 8.01 17.35 13.45
CA GLY A 153 7.45 17.21 12.11
C GLY A 153 7.96 18.26 11.13
N TYR A 154 8.32 17.82 9.94
CA TYR A 154 8.73 18.65 8.81
C TYR A 154 7.53 18.97 7.92
N SER A 155 7.30 20.26 7.67
CA SER A 155 6.22 20.79 6.85
C SER A 155 6.68 22.02 6.05
N GLY A 156 7.91 21.98 5.53
CA GLY A 156 8.51 23.10 4.83
C GLY A 156 8.63 24.34 5.72
N ASN A 157 8.13 25.49 5.24
CA ASN A 157 8.17 26.76 5.96
C ASN A 157 7.29 26.79 7.23
N LEU A 158 6.37 25.84 7.41
CA LEU A 158 5.54 25.69 8.61
C LEU A 158 6.22 24.86 9.72
N SER A 159 7.42 24.34 9.48
CA SER A 159 8.16 23.54 10.46
C SER A 159 8.60 24.40 11.64
N ARG A 160 8.71 23.79 12.83
CA ARG A 160 9.37 24.45 13.97
C ARG A 160 10.82 24.76 13.62
N ARG A 161 11.36 25.88 14.13
CA ARG A 161 12.77 26.27 13.88
C ARG A 161 13.76 25.18 14.27
N SER A 162 13.47 24.43 15.34
CA SER A 162 14.28 23.30 15.80
C SER A 162 14.37 22.14 14.79
N CYS A 163 13.46 22.05 13.79
CA CYS A 163 13.53 21.04 12.74
C CYS A 163 14.44 21.47 11.56
N LEU A 164 14.87 22.73 11.52
CA LEU A 164 15.57 23.36 10.39
C LEU A 164 17.03 23.72 10.71
N SER A 165 17.47 23.46 11.94
CA SER A 165 18.80 23.76 12.49
C SER A 165 19.52 22.46 12.85
#